data_AF-A0A524JKV5-F1
#
_entry.id   AF-A0A524JKV5-F1
#
_cell.length_a   1.000
_cell.length_b   1.000
_cell.length_c   1.000
_cell.angle_alpha   90.00
_cell.angle_beta   90.00
_cell.angle_gamma   90.00
#
_symmetry.space_group_name_H-M   'P 1'
#
loop_
_entity.id
_entity.type
_entity.pdbx_description
1 polymer ?
#
loop_
_entity_poly.entity_id
_entity_poly.type
_entity_poly.pdbx_seq_one_letter_code
_entity_poly.pdbx_strand_id
1 'polypeptide(L)'
;NYIIMGDFNDNPDSPSMQSLMQMSNLYNPSEQLGSPMRGTANYQCEWNMFDQIIFSHNFLNYEKGTHSFTEANIFDRSYLTEPRGKYKGMPFRTFAGRKYLGGYSDHFPVYIQLKYNE
;
A
#
# COMPACT_ATOMS: atom_id res chain seq x y z
N ASN A 1 20.94 0.71 2.96
CA ASN A 1 19.54 0.24 2.88
C ASN A 1 18.65 1.43 2.61
N TYR A 2 17.70 1.30 1.70
CA TYR A 2 16.75 2.37 1.38
C TYR A 2 15.34 1.81 1.21
N ILE A 3 14.36 2.66 1.50
CA ILE A 3 12.93 2.40 1.37
C ILE A 3 12.37 3.52 0.49
N ILE A 4 11.55 3.15 -0.49
CA ILE A 4 10.82 4.03 -1.39
C ILE A 4 9.35 3.79 -1.09
N MET A 5 8.60 4.83 -0.77
CA MET A 5 7.20 4.69 -0.38
C MET A 5 6.37 5.90 -0.83
N GLY A 6 5.10 5.65 -1.10
CA GLY A 6 4.13 6.69 -1.45
C GLY A 6 3.01 6.15 -2.32
N ASP A 7 2.17 7.07 -2.77
CA ASP A 7 1.19 6.84 -3.84
C ASP A 7 1.90 6.93 -5.20
N PHE A 8 2.06 5.79 -5.86
CA PHE A 8 2.69 5.69 -7.18
C PHE A 8 1.70 5.96 -8.33
N ASN A 9 0.39 6.04 -8.07
CA ASN A 9 -0.67 6.09 -9.08
C ASN A 9 -0.62 4.97 -10.13
N ASP A 10 0.09 3.88 -9.81
CA ASP A 10 0.26 2.70 -10.65
C ASP A 10 0.12 1.45 -9.78
N ASN A 11 -0.41 0.37 -10.36
CA ASN A 11 -0.47 -0.91 -9.67
C ASN A 11 0.91 -1.60 -9.70
N PRO A 12 1.20 -2.55 -8.80
CA PRO A 12 2.48 -3.26 -8.79
C PRO A 12 2.81 -3.97 -10.12
N ASP A 13 1.79 -4.40 -10.87
CA ASP A 13 1.91 -5.03 -12.19
C ASP A 13 1.96 -4.04 -13.37
N SER A 14 1.82 -2.73 -13.12
CA SER A 14 1.97 -1.71 -14.16
C SER A 14 3.37 -1.74 -14.80
N PRO A 15 3.51 -1.46 -16.11
CA PRO A 15 4.81 -1.46 -16.80
C PRO A 15 5.87 -0.53 -16.18
N SER A 16 5.46 0.62 -15.64
CA SER A 16 6.32 1.57 -14.91
C SER A 16 6.93 0.93 -13.66
N MET A 17 6.11 0.24 -12.87
CA MET A 17 6.52 -0.46 -11.65
C MET A 17 7.41 -1.66 -11.97
N GLN A 18 7.05 -2.44 -13.00
CA GLN A 18 7.86 -3.56 -13.47
C GLN A 18 9.23 -3.08 -13.98
N SER A 19 9.29 -1.94 -14.67
CA SER A 19 10.55 -1.33 -15.09
C SER A 19 11.40 -0.91 -13.88
N LEU A 20 10.78 -0.29 -12.87
CA LEU A 20 11.46 0.08 -11.62
C LEU A 20 12.06 -1.14 -10.91
N MET A 21 11.32 -2.26 -10.86
CA MET A 21 11.79 -3.51 -10.24
C MET A 21 12.94 -4.15 -11.02
N GLN A 22 12.96 -4.03 -12.36
CA GLN A 22 14.03 -4.60 -13.19
C GLN A 22 15.34 -3.82 -13.13
N MET A 23 15.27 -2.50 -12.94
CA MET A 23 16.47 -1.65 -12.96
C MET A 23 17.30 -1.73 -11.67
N SER A 24 16.80 -2.42 -10.63
CA SER A 24 17.37 -2.30 -9.28
C SER A 24 17.19 -3.56 -8.45
N ASN A 25 18.05 -3.75 -7.45
CA ASN A 25 17.93 -4.83 -6.48
C ASN A 25 16.86 -4.47 -5.42
N LEU A 26 15.62 -4.28 -5.87
CA LEU A 26 14.45 -3.87 -5.08
C LEU A 26 13.44 -5.00 -4.89
N TYR A 27 12.76 -4.99 -3.75
CA TYR A 27 11.66 -5.88 -3.45
C TYR A 27 10.41 -5.06 -3.09
N ASN A 28 9.28 -5.42 -3.71
CA ASN A 28 7.98 -4.79 -3.50
C ASN A 28 6.99 -5.78 -2.88
N PRO A 29 6.81 -5.80 -1.55
CA PRO A 29 5.81 -6.66 -0.91
C PRO A 29 4.37 -6.35 -1.33
N SER A 30 4.11 -5.18 -1.91
CA SER A 30 2.76 -4.74 -2.31
C SER A 30 2.18 -5.59 -3.45
N GLU A 31 3.03 -6.27 -4.23
CA GLU A 31 2.63 -7.23 -5.27
C GLU A 31 1.73 -8.35 -4.71
N GLN A 32 1.91 -8.71 -3.44
CA GLN A 32 1.14 -9.77 -2.78
C GLN A 32 -0.10 -9.25 -2.03
N LEU A 33 -0.27 -7.93 -1.93
CA LEU A 33 -1.35 -7.31 -1.15
C LEU A 33 -2.55 -6.92 -2.00
N GLY A 34 -2.31 -6.50 -3.25
CA GLY A 34 -3.35 -6.12 -4.19
C GLY A 34 -4.19 -7.30 -4.66
N SER A 35 -5.51 -7.12 -4.76
CA SER A 35 -6.43 -8.10 -5.34
C SER A 35 -7.68 -7.42 -5.90
N PRO A 36 -8.50 -8.10 -6.71
CA PRO A 36 -9.78 -7.56 -7.18
C PRO A 36 -10.76 -7.16 -6.07
N MET A 37 -10.52 -7.58 -4.82
CA MET A 37 -11.37 -7.28 -3.67
C MET A 37 -10.72 -6.36 -2.63
N ARG A 38 -9.45 -6.00 -2.81
CA ARG A 38 -8.68 -5.27 -1.79
C ARG A 38 -7.54 -4.49 -2.44
N GLY A 39 -7.44 -3.21 -2.08
CA GLY A 39 -6.39 -2.30 -2.52
C GLY A 39 -6.36 -1.08 -1.62
N THR A 40 -5.53 -0.10 -1.97
CA THR A 40 -5.37 1.14 -1.20
C THR A 40 -6.35 2.22 -1.65
N ALA A 41 -6.71 2.22 -2.93
CA ALA A 41 -7.71 3.13 -3.49
C ALA A 41 -8.80 2.36 -4.23
N ASN A 42 -10.02 2.91 -4.25
CA ASN A 42 -11.12 2.36 -5.05
C ASN A 42 -11.75 3.46 -5.94
N TYR A 43 -11.83 3.16 -7.23
CA TYR A 43 -12.48 4.01 -8.22
C TYR A 43 -13.45 3.18 -9.05
N GLN A 44 -14.70 3.61 -9.13
CA GLN A 44 -15.76 2.90 -9.89
C GLN A 44 -15.89 1.40 -9.55
N CYS A 45 -15.73 1.04 -8.28
CA CYS A 45 -15.75 -0.34 -7.78
C CYS A 45 -14.54 -1.20 -8.22
N GLU A 46 -13.51 -0.59 -8.80
CA GLU A 46 -12.23 -1.23 -9.08
C GLU A 46 -11.20 -0.85 -8.02
N TRP A 47 -10.55 -1.87 -7.45
CA TRP A 47 -9.51 -1.69 -6.45
C TRP A 47 -8.16 -1.52 -7.12
N ASN A 48 -7.40 -0.55 -6.63
CA ASN A 48 -6.03 -0.27 -7.05
C ASN A 48 -5.09 -0.33 -5.85
N MET A 49 -3.87 -0.80 -6.07
CA MET A 49 -2.78 -0.87 -5.10
C MET A 49 -1.75 0.22 -5.42
N PHE A 50 -2.18 1.48 -5.36
CA PHE A 50 -1.36 2.64 -5.73
C PHE A 50 -0.34 3.00 -4.65
N ASP A 51 -0.74 2.90 -3.38
CA ASP A 51 0.15 3.18 -2.26
C ASP A 51 1.02 1.96 -2.01
N GLN A 52 2.33 2.11 -2.15
CA GLN A 52 3.26 0.98 -2.12
C GLN A 52 4.47 1.33 -1.25
N ILE A 53 5.07 0.31 -0.64
CA ILE A 53 6.37 0.41 0.04
C ILE A 53 7.30 -0.61 -0.61
N ILE A 54 8.44 -0.12 -1.09
CA ILE A 54 9.44 -0.86 -1.84
C ILE A 54 10.78 -0.67 -1.14
N PHE A 55 11.61 -1.70 -1.05
CA PHE A 55 12.88 -1.58 -0.34
C PHE A 55 14.00 -2.40 -0.95
N SER A 56 15.24 -2.00 -0.65
CA SER A 56 16.44 -2.73 -1.08
C SER A 56 16.47 -4.15 -0.51
N HIS A 57 16.88 -5.15 -1.29
CA HIS A 57 16.92 -6.57 -0.90
C HIS A 57 17.67 -6.87 0.42
N ASN A 58 18.55 -5.99 0.88
CA ASN A 58 19.25 -6.17 2.16
C ASN A 58 18.32 -6.37 3.36
N PHE A 59 17.08 -5.85 3.30
CA PHE A 59 16.08 -6.11 4.34
C PHE A 59 15.57 -7.56 4.35
N LEU A 60 15.83 -8.37 3.32
CA LEU A 60 15.44 -9.79 3.30
C LEU A 60 16.47 -10.70 3.99
N ASN A 61 17.66 -10.17 4.28
CA ASN A 61 18.74 -10.93 4.91
C ASN A 61 18.72 -10.74 6.43
N TYR A 62 19.07 -11.80 7.17
CA TYR A 62 19.39 -11.68 8.59
C TYR A 62 20.85 -11.27 8.76
N GLU A 63 21.07 -10.14 9.42
CA GLU A 63 22.40 -9.69 9.84
C GLU A 63 22.30 -9.10 11.25
N LYS A 64 23.13 -9.58 12.18
CA LYS A 64 23.13 -9.11 13.56
C LYS A 64 23.36 -7.60 13.63
N GLY A 65 22.55 -6.89 14.42
CA GLY A 65 22.61 -5.43 14.56
C GLY A 65 21.88 -4.65 13.45
N THR A 66 21.15 -5.34 12.57
CA THR A 66 20.38 -4.72 11.48
C THR A 66 18.87 -5.01 11.63
N HIS A 67 18.07 -4.62 10.63
CA HIS A 67 16.65 -4.91 10.57
C HIS A 67 16.32 -5.79 9.36
N SER A 68 15.43 -6.77 9.55
CA SER A 68 14.89 -7.61 8.48
C SER A 68 13.38 -7.41 8.33
N PHE A 69 12.91 -7.49 7.09
CA PHE A 69 11.49 -7.47 6.74
C PHE A 69 10.75 -8.65 7.37
N THR A 70 9.58 -8.37 7.93
CA THR A 70 8.71 -9.38 8.55
C THR A 70 7.37 -9.46 7.84
N GLU A 71 6.68 -8.34 7.70
CA GLU A 71 5.37 -8.28 7.06
C GLU A 71 5.13 -6.94 6.38
N ALA A 72 4.19 -6.93 5.43
CA ALA A 72 3.59 -5.74 4.85
C ALA A 72 2.07 -5.90 4.85
N ASN A 73 1.34 -4.79 4.96
CA ASN A 73 -0.12 -4.84 4.85
C ASN A 73 -0.72 -3.47 4.49
N ILE A 74 -1.99 -3.52 4.07
CA ILE A 74 -2.87 -2.36 3.95
C ILE A 74 -3.56 -2.16 5.31
N PHE A 75 -3.58 -0.94 5.80
CA PHE A 75 -4.29 -0.58 7.03
C PHE A 75 -5.73 -0.16 6.71
N ASP A 76 -6.58 -1.14 6.45
CA ASP A 76 -7.98 -1.02 6.02
C ASP A 76 -8.97 -1.30 7.15
N ARG A 77 -8.71 -0.73 8.34
CA ARG A 77 -9.59 -0.90 9.51
C ARG A 77 -10.99 -0.36 9.25
N SER A 78 -12.01 -1.00 9.83
CA SER A 78 -13.43 -0.68 9.60
C SER A 78 -13.81 0.78 9.89
N TYR A 79 -13.10 1.46 10.78
CA TYR A 79 -13.34 2.88 11.06
C TYR A 79 -12.79 3.83 9.99
N LEU A 80 -11.91 3.36 9.09
CA LEU A 80 -11.42 4.10 7.93
C LEU A 80 -12.30 3.90 6.69
N THR A 81 -13.31 3.04 6.77
CA THR A 81 -14.15 2.68 5.62
C THR A 81 -15.51 3.35 5.67
N GLU A 82 -16.12 3.53 4.50
CA GLU A 82 -17.50 3.98 4.40
C GLU A 82 -18.41 2.95 5.10
N PRO A 83 -19.17 3.36 6.15
CA PRO A 83 -19.94 2.41 6.94
C PRO A 83 -21.16 1.85 6.21
N ARG A 84 -21.73 2.57 5.23
CA ARG A 84 -23.05 2.27 4.66
C ARG A 84 -23.19 2.64 3.18
N GLY A 85 -24.25 2.11 2.55
CA GLY A 85 -24.60 2.43 1.18
C GLY A 85 -23.72 1.73 0.14
N LYS A 86 -23.77 2.23 -1.10
CA LYS A 86 -23.14 1.59 -2.26
C LYS A 86 -21.61 1.52 -2.22
N TYR A 87 -20.97 2.34 -1.39
CA TYR A 87 -19.51 2.39 -1.25
C TYR A 87 -19.02 1.71 0.03
N LYS A 88 -19.89 0.96 0.72
CA LYS A 88 -19.56 0.32 2.00
C LYS A 88 -18.27 -0.50 1.88
N GLY A 89 -17.34 -0.28 2.81
CA GLY A 89 -16.05 -0.96 2.84
C GLY A 89 -14.93 -0.29 2.02
N MET A 90 -15.24 0.72 1.20
CA MET A 90 -14.24 1.54 0.51
C MET A 90 -13.65 2.60 1.45
N PRO A 91 -12.49 3.21 1.15
CA PRO A 91 -11.96 4.32 1.92
C PRO A 91 -13.00 5.42 2.14
N PHE A 92 -13.16 5.84 3.40
CA PHE A 92 -14.07 6.91 3.74
C PHE A 92 -13.42 8.24 3.39
N ARG A 93 -13.70 8.73 2.17
CA ARG A 93 -13.12 9.94 1.62
C ARG A 93 -13.59 11.20 2.35
N THR A 94 -12.68 12.17 2.46
CA THR A 94 -12.95 13.47 3.10
C THR A 94 -13.93 14.31 2.28
N PHE A 95 -13.80 14.29 0.95
CA PHE A 95 -14.62 15.05 0.03
C PHE A 95 -15.14 14.20 -1.13
N ALA A 96 -16.33 14.52 -1.61
CA ALA A 96 -16.86 14.09 -2.91
C ALA A 96 -17.15 15.33 -3.77
N GLY A 97 -16.20 15.67 -4.64
CA GLY A 97 -16.21 16.95 -5.35
C GLY A 97 -16.18 18.11 -4.34
N ARG A 98 -17.19 18.98 -4.36
CA ARG A 98 -17.30 20.11 -3.42
C ARG A 98 -17.94 19.75 -2.08
N LYS A 99 -18.47 18.53 -1.92
CA LYS A 99 -19.18 18.11 -0.72
C LYS A 99 -18.21 17.50 0.28
N TYR A 100 -18.13 18.06 1.48
CA TYR A 100 -17.45 17.43 2.61
C TYR A 100 -18.27 16.24 3.14
N LEU A 101 -17.64 15.09 3.29
CA LEU A 101 -18.26 13.86 3.79
C LEU A 101 -17.83 13.51 5.23
N GLY A 102 -16.72 14.06 5.72
CA GLY A 102 -16.24 13.81 7.08
C GLY A 102 -15.33 12.59 7.24
N GLY A 103 -14.95 11.96 6.12
CA GLY A 103 -13.99 10.87 6.13
C GLY A 103 -12.53 11.31 6.27
N TYR A 104 -11.64 10.32 6.31
CA TYR A 104 -10.21 10.51 6.56
C TYR A 104 -9.42 10.74 5.27
N SER A 105 -9.65 9.89 4.26
CA SER A 105 -8.92 9.87 2.99
C SER A 105 -9.65 8.97 1.99
N ASP A 106 -9.48 9.23 0.70
CA ASP A 106 -9.87 8.31 -0.38
C ASP A 106 -8.86 7.18 -0.61
N HIS A 107 -7.77 7.15 0.16
CA HIS A 107 -6.75 6.10 0.17
C HIS A 107 -6.61 5.46 1.57
N PHE A 108 -6.29 4.16 1.60
CA PHE A 108 -5.83 3.48 2.82
C PHE A 108 -4.32 3.59 2.97
N PRO A 109 -3.81 3.75 4.20
CA PRO A 109 -2.38 3.67 4.46
C PRO A 109 -1.83 2.25 4.20
N VAL A 110 -0.56 2.18 3.83
CA VAL A 110 0.23 0.94 3.80
C VAL A 110 1.34 0.99 4.84
N TYR A 111 1.75 -0.18 5.31
CA TYR A 111 2.85 -0.28 6.26
C TYR A 111 3.68 -1.55 6.05
N ILE A 112 4.91 -1.52 6.55
CA ILE A 112 5.76 -2.69 6.73
C ILE A 112 6.16 -2.81 8.20
N GLN A 113 6.42 -4.04 8.66
CA GLN A 113 7.10 -4.29 9.92
C GLN A 113 8.50 -4.80 9.67
N LEU A 114 9.44 -4.24 10.42
CA LEU A 114 10.84 -4.63 10.41
C LEU A 114 11.21 -5.16 11.79
N LYS A 115 11.82 -6.34 11.84
CA LYS A 115 12.34 -6.94 13.08
C LYS A 115 13.81 -6.56 13.25
N TYR A 116 14.17 -6.07 14.43
CA TYR A 116 15.57 -5.89 14.80
C TYR A 116 16.23 -7.26 15.06
N ASN A 117 17.41 -7.46 14.48
CA ASN A 117 18.19 -8.69 14.57
C ASN A 117 19.18 -8.59 15.74
N GLU A 118 18.80 -9.14 16.88
CA GLU A 118 19.63 -9.16 18.09
C GLU A 118 20.94 -9.95 17.95
#